data_AF-A0A072PMW1-F1
#
_entry.id   AF-A0A072PMW1-F1
#
_cell.length_a   1.000
_cell.length_b   1.000
_cell.length_c   1.000
_cell.angle_alpha   90.00
_cell.angle_beta   90.00
_cell.angle_gamma   90.00
#
_symmetry.space_group_name_H-M   'P 1'
#
loop_
_entity.id
_entity.type
_entity.pdbx_description
1 polymer ?
#
loop_
_entity_poly.entity_id
_entity_poly.type
_entity_poly.pdbx_seq_one_letter_code
_entity_poly.pdbx_strand_id
1 'polypeptide(L)'
;MDRLISHCCWRPQMLDIDCSRVNLPCPENLFTFDEAFEAPKIQTLTFQSEVSRLGLTPYFVAILHLWAQATYEQVKGGRPYHKDSPRNLGSPLWQLERKIAEFQGSLPPSMRWSTQNRKVFRHTSQEGMFVNFHFLLNHMRCAMHQEYLPYRDTLNPPTVHDGSQDGNDLSADCVDREEEETVSICISSSEAILDIVAELSKENDSGKSCLQSVFAAYAMLSAANIQLWTRYVESKDDSTCEGALRKIEEISLVFESWKTQWPVAEAWVSTLTSLRRLYKATYTLNLSSDDERRGVDNSEIDSGGPPAIIERDAYERPCPRLTEGNGLPDWNERISDKIRFILLASLEDTDARERVLNSSISTQKQYSWEYEGFIEDLENGFPDLTADDSWSGLIGDFA
;
A
#
# COMPACT_ATOMS: atom_id res chain seq x y z
N MET A 1 0.52 -1.19 19.11
CA MET A 1 1.45 -2.27 18.73
C MET A 1 0.72 -3.43 18.07
N ASP A 2 -0.18 -4.15 18.77
CA ASP A 2 -0.92 -5.29 18.18
C ASP A 2 -1.55 -4.98 16.80
N ARG A 3 -2.30 -3.88 16.69
CA ARG A 3 -2.91 -3.42 15.42
C ARG A 3 -1.91 -3.13 14.31
N LEU A 4 -0.75 -2.56 14.68
CA LEU A 4 0.31 -2.29 13.72
C LEU A 4 0.91 -3.59 13.22
N ILE A 5 1.31 -4.50 14.10
CA ILE A 5 1.90 -5.80 13.73
C ILE A 5 0.93 -6.59 12.84
N SER A 6 -0.36 -6.59 13.18
CA SER A 6 -1.39 -7.23 12.37
C SER A 6 -1.37 -6.74 10.91
N HIS A 7 -1.33 -5.43 10.71
CA HIS A 7 -1.30 -4.84 9.37
C HIS A 7 0.07 -4.99 8.66
N CYS A 8 1.17 -4.77 9.38
CA CYS A 8 2.53 -4.68 8.84
C CYS A 8 3.17 -6.04 8.52
N CYS A 9 2.68 -7.09 9.15
CA CYS A 9 3.22 -8.45 9.05
C CYS A 9 2.14 -9.46 8.62
N TRP A 10 1.01 -8.96 8.11
CA TRP A 10 -0.15 -9.76 7.72
C TRP A 10 -0.57 -10.81 8.78
N ARG A 11 -0.71 -10.39 10.04
CA ARG A 11 -1.06 -11.27 11.16
C ARG A 11 -2.48 -11.00 11.68
N PRO A 12 -3.19 -11.99 12.24
CA PRO A 12 -4.41 -11.75 12.99
C PRO A 12 -4.19 -10.79 14.17
N GLN A 13 -5.20 -9.99 14.49
CA GLN A 13 -5.20 -9.18 15.71
C GLN A 13 -5.38 -10.09 16.94
N MET A 14 -4.52 -9.95 17.95
CA MET A 14 -4.61 -10.80 19.15
C MET A 14 -5.58 -10.25 20.19
N LEU A 15 -5.73 -8.92 20.26
CA LEU A 15 -6.56 -8.27 21.26
C LEU A 15 -7.93 -7.95 20.69
N ASP A 16 -9.00 -8.48 21.27
CA ASP A 16 -10.33 -7.98 20.92
C ASP A 16 -10.64 -6.71 21.73
N ILE A 17 -10.89 -5.60 21.01
CA ILE A 17 -11.16 -4.30 21.63
C ILE A 17 -12.57 -4.27 22.24
N ASP A 18 -13.51 -5.03 21.69
CA ASP A 18 -14.88 -5.14 22.22
C ASP A 18 -14.89 -5.91 23.54
N CYS A 19 -13.89 -6.77 23.74
CA CYS A 19 -13.61 -7.43 25.02
C CYS A 19 -12.82 -6.55 26.00
N SER A 20 -12.33 -5.38 25.58
CA SER A 20 -11.49 -4.50 26.40
C SER A 20 -12.28 -3.32 26.97
N ARG A 21 -12.12 -3.05 28.26
CA ARG A 21 -12.74 -1.90 28.95
C ARG A 21 -11.65 -0.91 29.35
N VAL A 22 -11.18 -0.13 28.38
CA VAL A 22 -10.10 0.84 28.59
C VAL A 22 -10.66 2.26 28.61
N ASN A 23 -10.34 2.99 29.67
CA ASN A 23 -10.61 4.43 29.74
C ASN A 23 -9.59 5.18 28.88
N LEU A 24 -10.06 6.18 28.13
CA LEU A 24 -9.19 7.01 27.31
C LEU A 24 -8.30 7.90 28.20
N PRO A 25 -7.11 8.28 27.70
CA PRO A 25 -6.19 9.12 28.46
C PRO A 25 -6.83 10.43 28.91
N CYS A 26 -6.49 10.88 30.11
CA CYS A 26 -6.88 12.18 30.60
C CYS A 26 -5.97 13.29 30.04
N PRO A 27 -6.45 14.55 30.00
CA PRO A 27 -5.63 15.72 29.69
C PRO A 27 -4.41 15.84 30.61
N GLU A 28 -3.27 16.26 30.05
CA GLU A 28 -1.99 16.35 30.77
C GLU A 28 -2.04 17.30 31.98
N ASN A 29 -2.77 18.41 31.87
CA ASN A 29 -2.96 19.34 32.98
C ASN A 29 -3.70 18.68 34.14
N LEU A 30 -4.79 17.94 33.89
CA LEU A 30 -5.56 17.27 34.95
C LEU A 30 -4.73 16.16 35.60
N PHE A 31 -3.95 15.42 34.82
CA PHE A 31 -3.00 14.44 35.35
C PHE A 31 -1.94 15.09 36.25
N THR A 32 -1.36 16.21 35.80
CA THR A 32 -0.27 16.90 36.51
C THR A 32 -0.72 17.46 37.86
N PHE A 33 -1.97 17.93 37.96
CA PHE A 33 -2.53 18.50 39.18
C PHE A 33 -3.32 17.50 40.03
N ASP A 34 -3.31 16.21 39.68
CA ASP A 34 -4.07 15.15 40.37
C ASP A 34 -5.57 15.47 40.51
N GLU A 35 -6.15 16.09 39.47
CA GLU A 35 -7.55 16.46 39.45
C GLU A 35 -8.43 15.27 39.01
N ALA A 36 -9.59 15.12 39.66
CA ALA A 36 -10.54 14.07 39.31
C ALA A 36 -11.06 14.25 37.88
N PHE A 37 -10.90 13.23 37.04
CA PHE A 37 -11.34 13.23 35.65
C PHE A 37 -12.13 11.97 35.31
N GLU A 38 -13.38 12.16 34.88
CA GLU A 38 -14.21 11.08 34.36
C GLU A 38 -13.84 10.80 32.91
N ALA A 39 -12.92 9.85 32.71
CA ALA A 39 -12.39 9.52 31.40
C ALA A 39 -13.44 8.83 30.51
N PRO A 40 -13.67 9.33 29.28
CA PRO A 40 -14.53 8.63 28.32
C PRO A 40 -13.89 7.31 27.88
N LYS A 41 -14.70 6.39 27.40
CA LYS A 41 -14.25 5.16 26.72
C LYS A 41 -14.35 5.36 25.21
N ILE A 42 -13.70 4.49 24.43
CA ILE A 42 -13.81 4.51 22.97
C ILE A 42 -15.28 4.48 22.51
N GLN A 43 -16.11 3.65 23.14
CA GLN A 43 -17.52 3.50 22.79
C GLN A 43 -18.39 4.68 23.23
N THR A 44 -17.94 5.46 24.22
CA THR A 44 -18.71 6.58 24.79
C THR A 44 -18.15 7.94 24.39
N LEU A 45 -17.06 7.98 23.62
CA LEU A 45 -16.45 9.23 23.16
C LEU A 45 -17.40 9.89 22.16
N THR A 46 -18.16 10.88 22.63
CA THR A 46 -18.96 11.72 21.76
C THR A 46 -18.04 12.73 21.08
N PHE A 47 -17.95 12.65 19.75
CA PHE A 47 -17.04 13.48 18.96
C PHE A 47 -17.43 14.96 18.88
N GLN A 48 -18.44 15.39 19.62
CA GLN A 48 -18.88 16.78 19.66
C GLN A 48 -17.92 17.63 20.50
N SER A 49 -17.09 18.41 19.81
CA SER A 49 -16.53 19.71 20.23
C SER A 49 -15.85 19.85 21.61
N GLU A 50 -15.24 18.80 22.16
CA GLU A 50 -14.53 18.87 23.44
C GLU A 50 -12.99 18.75 23.33
N VAL A 51 -12.41 19.00 22.15
CA VAL A 51 -10.95 18.89 21.95
C VAL A 51 -10.15 19.78 22.91
N SER A 52 -10.64 20.98 23.20
CA SER A 52 -10.03 21.88 24.19
C SER A 52 -10.04 21.31 25.61
N ARG A 53 -11.02 20.45 25.93
CA ARG A 53 -11.18 19.81 27.23
C ARG A 53 -10.41 18.50 27.32
N LEU A 54 -10.51 17.65 26.30
CA LEU A 54 -10.00 16.28 26.28
C LEU A 54 -8.57 16.17 25.74
N GLY A 55 -8.10 17.17 24.99
CA GLY A 55 -6.86 17.10 24.23
C GLY A 55 -6.97 16.23 22.97
N LEU A 56 -5.87 16.11 22.22
CA LEU A 56 -5.82 15.34 20.96
C LEU A 56 -5.75 13.82 21.20
N THR A 57 -5.13 13.38 22.29
CA THR A 57 -4.83 11.96 22.54
C THR A 57 -6.06 11.05 22.49
N PRO A 58 -7.22 11.37 23.11
CA PRO A 58 -8.41 10.52 23.02
C PRO A 58 -8.92 10.36 21.58
N TYR A 59 -8.86 11.42 20.77
CA TYR A 59 -9.24 11.38 19.36
C TYR A 59 -8.23 10.59 18.53
N PHE A 60 -6.94 10.68 18.86
CA PHE A 60 -5.90 9.85 18.24
C PHE A 60 -6.12 8.36 18.50
N VAL A 61 -6.50 7.98 19.72
CA VAL A 61 -6.86 6.58 20.04
C VAL A 61 -8.11 6.14 19.29
N ALA A 62 -9.13 7.00 19.19
CA ALA A 62 -10.36 6.69 18.47
C ALA A 62 -10.12 6.48 16.96
N ILE A 63 -9.31 7.34 16.32
CA ILE A 63 -8.98 7.14 14.90
C ILE A 63 -8.08 5.92 14.69
N LEU A 64 -7.17 5.62 15.62
CA LEU A 64 -6.35 4.41 15.55
C LEU A 64 -7.22 3.15 15.63
N HIS A 65 -8.29 3.18 16.43
CA HIS A 65 -9.26 2.10 16.50
C HIS A 65 -10.03 1.91 15.18
N LEU A 66 -10.53 2.99 14.58
CA LEU A 66 -11.20 2.94 13.26
C LEU A 66 -10.24 2.47 12.16
N TRP A 67 -9.02 3.01 12.13
CA TRP A 67 -7.97 2.60 11.21
C TRP A 67 -7.68 1.11 11.34
N ALA A 68 -7.59 0.60 12.57
CA ALA A 68 -7.33 -0.81 12.82
C ALA A 68 -8.48 -1.71 12.38
N GLN A 69 -9.74 -1.26 12.43
CA GLN A 69 -10.87 -2.01 11.87
C GLN A 69 -10.77 -2.03 10.34
N ALA A 70 -10.48 -0.88 9.73
CA ALA A 70 -10.41 -0.72 8.27
C ALA A 70 -9.29 -1.54 7.64
N THR A 71 -8.08 -1.47 8.20
CA THR A 71 -6.94 -2.23 7.67
C THR A 71 -7.04 -3.72 7.96
N TYR A 72 -7.83 -4.12 8.97
CA TYR A 72 -8.02 -5.54 9.28
C TYR A 72 -8.87 -6.28 8.26
N GLU A 73 -9.75 -5.58 7.53
CA GLU A 73 -10.47 -6.20 6.40
C GLU A 73 -9.50 -6.67 5.31
N GLN A 74 -8.40 -5.93 5.06
CA GLN A 74 -7.34 -6.38 4.15
C GLN A 74 -6.59 -7.60 4.68
N VAL A 75 -6.33 -7.64 6.00
CA VAL A 75 -5.65 -8.76 6.67
C VAL A 75 -6.50 -10.04 6.59
N LYS A 76 -7.82 -9.95 6.74
CA LYS A 76 -8.76 -11.07 6.59
C LYS A 76 -8.82 -11.64 5.17
N GLY A 77 -8.29 -10.91 4.20
CA GLY A 77 -8.21 -11.34 2.80
C GLY A 77 -8.82 -10.37 1.81
N GLY A 78 -9.31 -9.19 2.24
CA GLY A 78 -9.72 -8.11 1.34
C GLY A 78 -11.00 -8.39 0.56
N ARG A 79 -11.10 -7.80 -0.64
CA ARG A 79 -12.29 -7.86 -1.51
C ARG A 79 -12.82 -9.29 -1.76
N PRO A 80 -12.00 -10.32 -2.03
CA PRO A 80 -12.49 -11.68 -2.25
C PRO A 80 -13.34 -12.27 -1.11
N TYR A 81 -13.13 -11.82 0.13
CA TYR A 81 -13.89 -12.28 1.30
C TYR A 81 -15.25 -11.57 1.45
N HIS A 82 -15.47 -10.48 0.71
CA HIS A 82 -16.74 -9.76 0.66
C HIS A 82 -17.52 -10.18 -0.58
N LYS A 83 -18.66 -10.85 -0.37
CA LYS A 83 -19.58 -11.25 -1.46
C LYS A 83 -20.50 -10.11 -1.89
N ASP A 84 -20.69 -9.14 -1.00
CA ASP A 84 -21.56 -8.00 -1.20
C ASP A 84 -20.81 -6.82 -1.82
N SER A 85 -21.51 -5.98 -2.59
CA SER A 85 -20.97 -4.68 -3.03
C SER A 85 -20.47 -3.89 -1.80
N PRO A 86 -19.36 -3.14 -1.92
CA PRO A 86 -18.85 -2.29 -0.84
C PRO A 86 -19.90 -1.31 -0.32
N ARG A 87 -20.90 -0.97 -1.15
CA ARG A 87 -21.99 -0.04 -0.84
C ARG A 87 -23.31 -0.72 -0.44
N ASN A 88 -23.35 -2.06 -0.34
CA ASN A 88 -24.51 -2.75 0.22
C ASN A 88 -24.70 -2.32 1.69
N LEU A 89 -25.88 -1.78 2.01
CA LEU A 89 -26.24 -1.24 3.34
C LEU A 89 -26.05 -2.26 4.48
N GLY A 90 -26.10 -3.55 4.17
CA GLY A 90 -25.88 -4.63 5.12
C GLY A 90 -24.41 -5.03 5.31
N SER A 91 -23.49 -4.57 4.45
CA SER A 91 -22.11 -5.04 4.45
C SER A 91 -21.33 -4.47 5.65
N PRO A 92 -20.43 -5.26 6.27
CA PRO A 92 -19.54 -4.75 7.32
C PRO A 92 -18.69 -3.57 6.87
N LEU A 93 -18.29 -3.56 5.58
CA LEU A 93 -17.47 -2.51 5.00
C LEU A 93 -18.24 -1.18 4.90
N TRP A 94 -19.50 -1.22 4.47
CA TRP A 94 -20.36 -0.03 4.41
C TRP A 94 -20.61 0.57 5.79
N GLN A 95 -20.86 -0.28 6.79
CA GLN A 95 -21.04 0.17 8.18
C GLN A 95 -19.78 0.86 8.71
N LEU A 96 -18.61 0.35 8.34
CA LEU A 96 -17.33 0.94 8.72
C LEU A 96 -17.07 2.27 7.99
N GLU A 97 -17.35 2.34 6.69
CA GLU A 97 -17.26 3.58 5.89
C GLU A 97 -18.13 4.68 6.50
N ARG A 98 -19.36 4.34 6.90
CA ARG A 98 -20.24 5.27 7.61
C ARG A 98 -19.68 5.74 8.93
N LYS A 99 -19.16 4.84 9.77
CA LYS A 99 -18.53 5.23 11.04
C LYS A 99 -17.37 6.19 10.83
N ILE A 100 -16.57 5.97 9.80
CA ILE A 100 -15.45 6.84 9.42
C ILE A 100 -15.96 8.20 8.95
N ALA A 101 -16.97 8.23 8.07
CA ALA A 101 -17.56 9.47 7.58
C ALA A 101 -18.23 10.28 8.70
N GLU A 102 -18.95 9.62 9.60
CA GLU A 102 -19.57 10.23 10.78
C GLU A 102 -18.50 10.79 11.73
N PHE A 103 -17.44 10.02 11.99
CA PHE A 103 -16.28 10.49 12.77
C PHE A 103 -15.66 11.73 12.13
N GLN A 104 -15.32 11.69 10.85
CA GLN A 104 -14.71 12.82 10.15
C GLN A 104 -15.62 14.05 10.11
N GLY A 105 -16.93 13.86 9.88
CA GLY A 105 -17.94 14.92 9.85
C GLY A 105 -18.14 15.59 11.21
N SER A 106 -17.94 14.84 12.29
CA SER A 106 -18.06 15.33 13.67
C SER A 106 -16.84 16.10 14.17
N LEU A 107 -15.69 16.02 13.48
CA LEU A 107 -14.48 16.72 13.89
C LEU A 107 -14.68 18.24 13.87
N PRO A 108 -14.29 18.95 14.94
CA PRO A 108 -14.37 20.40 14.98
C PRO A 108 -13.44 21.02 13.93
N PRO A 109 -13.69 22.26 13.46
CA PRO A 109 -12.85 22.92 12.47
C PRO A 109 -11.36 23.01 12.85
N SER A 110 -11.06 23.11 14.14
CA SER A 110 -9.68 23.13 14.67
C SER A 110 -8.92 21.80 14.50
N MET A 111 -9.63 20.69 14.30
CA MET A 111 -9.05 19.36 14.07
C MET A 111 -8.98 18.96 12.60
N ARG A 112 -9.45 19.81 11.68
CA ARG A 112 -9.32 19.54 10.25
C ARG A 112 -7.91 19.89 9.78
N TRP A 113 -7.42 19.20 8.75
CA TRP A 113 -6.11 19.52 8.20
C TRP A 113 -6.09 20.94 7.66
N SER A 114 -5.14 21.74 8.14
CA SER A 114 -4.74 23.00 7.53
C SER A 114 -3.38 23.40 8.10
N THR A 115 -2.60 24.15 7.32
CA THR A 115 -1.33 24.72 7.78
C THR A 115 -1.51 25.56 9.06
N GLN A 116 -2.66 26.25 9.20
CA GLN A 116 -2.96 27.04 10.39
C GLN A 116 -3.21 26.16 11.63
N ASN A 117 -4.04 25.12 11.52
CA ASN A 117 -4.31 24.21 12.63
C ASN A 117 -3.03 23.47 13.04
N ARG A 118 -2.22 23.04 12.07
CA ARG A 118 -0.92 22.40 12.35
C ARG A 118 -0.02 23.30 13.20
N LYS A 119 0.07 24.60 12.89
CA LYS A 119 0.84 25.57 13.70
C LYS A 119 0.32 25.67 15.13
N VAL A 120 -0.99 25.60 15.35
CA VAL A 120 -1.57 25.55 16.71
C VAL A 120 -1.10 24.31 17.47
N PHE A 121 -1.11 23.14 16.82
CA PHE A 121 -0.61 21.91 17.43
C PHE A 121 0.92 21.91 17.62
N ARG A 122 1.66 22.64 16.80
CA ARG A 122 3.10 22.90 17.02
C ARG A 122 3.35 23.70 18.30
N HIS A 123 2.57 24.74 18.56
CA HIS A 123 2.67 25.54 19.80
C HIS A 123 2.31 24.75 21.07
N THR A 124 1.60 23.64 20.94
CA THR A 124 1.22 22.75 22.05
C THR A 124 2.04 21.46 22.07
N SER A 125 3.13 21.38 21.28
CA SER A 125 4.00 20.20 21.17
C SER A 125 3.28 18.89 20.77
N GLN A 126 2.14 19.00 20.08
CA GLN A 126 1.32 17.90 19.61
C GLN A 126 1.28 17.78 18.07
N GLU A 127 2.14 18.53 17.37
CA GLU A 127 2.19 18.54 15.90
C GLU A 127 2.37 17.14 15.30
N GLY A 128 3.33 16.36 15.79
CA GLY A 128 3.56 15.01 15.27
C GLY A 128 2.32 14.11 15.41
N MET A 129 1.58 14.21 16.52
CA MET A 129 0.33 13.45 16.71
C MET A 129 -0.76 13.93 15.76
N PHE A 130 -0.87 15.25 15.54
CA PHE A 130 -1.82 15.84 14.59
C PHE A 130 -1.53 15.42 13.14
N VAL A 131 -0.26 15.40 12.75
CA VAL A 131 0.17 14.89 11.44
C VAL A 131 -0.19 13.41 11.28
N ASN A 132 0.15 12.58 12.28
CA ASN A 132 -0.18 11.15 12.27
C ASN A 132 -1.69 10.88 12.28
N PHE A 133 -2.47 11.72 12.95
CA PHE A 133 -3.93 11.65 12.91
C PHE A 133 -4.44 11.74 11.46
N HIS A 134 -3.93 12.70 10.69
CA HIS A 134 -4.33 12.86 9.29
C HIS A 134 -3.75 11.80 8.35
N PHE A 135 -2.57 11.26 8.63
CA PHE A 135 -2.09 10.08 7.92
C PHE A 135 -3.00 8.87 8.16
N LEU A 136 -3.38 8.59 9.41
CA LEU A 136 -4.32 7.51 9.74
C LEU A 136 -5.67 7.68 9.03
N LEU A 137 -6.22 8.91 9.06
CA LEU A 137 -7.51 9.25 8.44
C LEU A 137 -7.55 8.93 6.95
N ASN A 138 -6.55 9.41 6.22
CA ASN A 138 -6.49 9.21 4.78
C ASN A 138 -6.06 7.78 4.44
N HIS A 139 -5.15 7.19 5.23
CA HIS A 139 -4.68 5.83 5.00
C HIS A 139 -5.79 4.80 5.13
N MET A 140 -6.66 4.89 6.14
CA MET A 140 -7.76 3.92 6.27
C MET A 140 -8.73 3.98 5.09
N ARG A 141 -8.97 5.17 4.52
CA ARG A 141 -9.78 5.33 3.30
C ARG A 141 -9.09 4.71 2.10
N CYS A 142 -7.79 4.95 1.91
CA CYS A 142 -7.01 4.26 0.88
C CYS A 142 -7.09 2.73 1.03
N ALA A 143 -6.85 2.23 2.24
CA ALA A 143 -6.84 0.79 2.53
C ALA A 143 -8.20 0.12 2.22
N MET A 144 -9.31 0.77 2.58
CA MET A 144 -10.64 0.24 2.29
C MET A 144 -10.98 0.17 0.80
N HIS A 145 -10.47 1.11 0.00
CA HIS A 145 -10.93 1.31 -1.37
C HIS A 145 -9.92 0.87 -2.44
N GLN A 146 -8.65 0.68 -2.12
CA GLN A 146 -7.61 0.38 -3.13
C GLN A 146 -7.83 -0.94 -3.90
N GLU A 147 -8.48 -1.93 -3.29
CA GLU A 147 -8.79 -3.21 -3.96
C GLU A 147 -10.02 -3.15 -4.88
N TYR A 148 -10.73 -2.03 -4.83
CA TYR A 148 -11.87 -1.73 -5.71
C TYR A 148 -11.47 -0.84 -6.88
N LEU A 149 -10.19 -0.44 -6.98
CA LEU A 149 -9.68 0.22 -8.17
C LEU A 149 -9.80 -0.73 -9.38
N PRO A 150 -10.22 -0.24 -10.56
CA PRO A 150 -10.30 -1.09 -11.75
C PRO A 150 -8.89 -1.45 -12.23
N TYR A 151 -8.61 -2.75 -12.36
CA TYR A 151 -7.38 -3.26 -12.95
C TYR A 151 -7.69 -3.99 -14.26
N ARG A 152 -6.75 -4.05 -15.21
CA ARG A 152 -7.00 -4.69 -16.52
C ARG A 152 -7.34 -6.18 -16.41
N ASP A 153 -6.73 -6.89 -15.46
CA ASP A 153 -7.03 -8.31 -15.19
C ASP A 153 -8.44 -8.53 -14.59
N THR A 154 -9.05 -7.50 -14.01
CA THR A 154 -10.42 -7.56 -13.46
C THR A 154 -11.51 -7.20 -14.46
N LEU A 155 -11.13 -6.68 -15.64
CA LEU A 155 -12.06 -6.31 -16.72
C LEU A 155 -12.41 -7.49 -17.65
N ASN A 156 -11.65 -8.59 -17.58
CA ASN A 156 -11.93 -9.84 -18.29
C ASN A 156 -12.20 -10.96 -17.28
N PRO A 157 -13.42 -11.08 -16.71
CA PRO A 157 -13.77 -12.31 -16.02
C PRO A 157 -13.66 -13.48 -17.00
N PRO A 158 -13.21 -14.68 -16.58
CA PRO A 158 -13.30 -15.86 -17.41
C PRO A 158 -14.76 -16.02 -17.85
N THR A 159 -14.95 -16.08 -19.15
CA THR A 159 -16.23 -16.18 -19.86
C THR A 159 -17.15 -17.16 -19.15
N VAL A 160 -18.09 -16.65 -18.34
CA VAL A 160 -19.18 -17.48 -17.83
C VAL A 160 -20.08 -17.74 -19.03
N HIS A 161 -19.92 -18.93 -19.61
CA HIS A 161 -20.97 -19.57 -20.38
C HIS A 161 -22.18 -19.73 -19.46
N ASP A 162 -23.10 -18.75 -19.45
CA ASP A 162 -24.51 -19.09 -19.36
C ASP A 162 -25.38 -18.01 -19.97
N GLY A 163 -26.20 -18.43 -20.93
CA GLY A 163 -27.14 -17.57 -21.62
C GLY A 163 -28.38 -17.34 -20.77
N SER A 164 -28.53 -16.16 -20.21
CA SER A 164 -29.85 -15.61 -19.87
C SER A 164 -29.79 -14.10 -19.91
N GLN A 165 -30.01 -13.58 -21.11
CA GLN A 165 -30.27 -12.18 -21.38
C GLN A 165 -31.73 -11.91 -21.01
N ASP A 166 -31.99 -11.41 -19.81
CA ASP A 166 -33.25 -10.74 -19.48
C ASP A 166 -33.13 -9.95 -18.17
N GLY A 167 -33.30 -8.62 -18.27
CA GLY A 167 -33.76 -7.78 -17.15
C GLY A 167 -32.80 -6.71 -16.62
N ASN A 168 -33.09 -5.46 -16.98
CA ASN A 168 -32.72 -4.18 -16.36
C ASN A 168 -31.33 -3.56 -16.63
N ASP A 169 -31.30 -2.75 -17.70
CA ASP A 169 -30.33 -1.69 -18.05
C ASP A 169 -30.23 -0.52 -17.02
N LEU A 170 -30.70 -0.72 -15.79
CA LEU A 170 -30.57 0.25 -14.68
C LEU A 170 -29.42 -0.10 -13.74
N SER A 171 -28.76 -1.25 -13.91
CA SER A 171 -27.68 -1.71 -13.04
C SER A 171 -26.29 -1.28 -13.48
N ALA A 172 -26.04 -1.08 -14.78
CA ALA A 172 -24.73 -0.65 -15.29
C ALA A 172 -24.40 0.78 -14.83
N ASP A 173 -25.34 1.71 -15.00
CA ASP A 173 -25.19 3.13 -14.66
C ASP A 173 -25.05 3.38 -13.13
N CYS A 174 -25.55 2.46 -12.31
CA CYS A 174 -25.39 2.49 -10.85
C CYS A 174 -24.05 1.86 -10.40
N VAL A 175 -23.63 0.76 -11.03
CA VAL A 175 -22.33 0.12 -10.75
C VAL A 175 -21.19 1.04 -11.19
N ASP A 176 -21.29 1.68 -12.35
CA ASP A 176 -20.30 2.62 -12.87
C ASP A 176 -20.14 3.85 -11.95
N ARG A 177 -21.26 4.37 -11.42
CA ARG A 177 -21.24 5.51 -10.49
C ARG A 177 -20.67 5.15 -9.11
N GLU A 178 -20.95 3.95 -8.61
CA GLU A 178 -20.41 3.44 -7.34
C GLU A 178 -18.89 3.19 -7.43
N GLU A 179 -18.42 2.73 -8.58
CA GLU A 179 -16.99 2.56 -8.87
C GLU A 179 -16.27 3.92 -8.99
N GLU A 180 -16.87 4.88 -9.69
CA GLU A 180 -16.32 6.24 -9.82
C GLU A 180 -16.15 6.95 -8.47
N GLU A 181 -17.14 6.85 -7.57
CA GLU A 181 -17.04 7.45 -6.24
C GLU A 181 -15.95 6.77 -5.39
N THR A 182 -15.84 5.45 -5.47
CA THR A 182 -14.81 4.67 -4.76
C THR A 182 -13.41 5.05 -5.23
N VAL A 183 -13.21 5.16 -6.54
CA VAL A 183 -11.97 5.65 -7.15
C VAL A 183 -11.67 7.07 -6.70
N SER A 184 -12.66 7.96 -6.72
CA SER A 184 -12.51 9.35 -6.27
C SER A 184 -12.09 9.47 -4.80
N ILE A 185 -12.67 8.67 -3.91
CA ILE A 185 -12.28 8.60 -2.49
C ILE A 185 -10.83 8.16 -2.34
N CYS A 186 -10.41 7.13 -3.09
CA CYS A 186 -9.07 6.59 -3.04
C CYS A 186 -8.03 7.62 -3.54
N ILE A 187 -8.26 8.21 -4.72
CA ILE A 187 -7.40 9.25 -5.30
C ILE A 187 -7.31 10.45 -4.35
N SER A 188 -8.43 11.04 -3.95
CA SER A 188 -8.44 12.23 -3.08
C SER A 188 -7.77 11.99 -1.73
N SER A 189 -7.92 10.79 -1.15
CA SER A 189 -7.24 10.43 0.10
C SER A 189 -5.72 10.28 -0.11
N SER A 190 -5.30 9.70 -1.26
CA SER A 190 -3.88 9.61 -1.62
C SER A 190 -3.26 10.99 -1.85
N GLU A 191 -3.99 11.91 -2.48
CA GLU A 191 -3.53 13.27 -2.73
C GLU A 191 -3.41 14.06 -1.42
N ALA A 192 -4.35 13.91 -0.50
CA ALA A 192 -4.25 14.51 0.82
C ALA A 192 -3.01 14.03 1.60
N ILE A 193 -2.63 12.76 1.47
CA ILE A 193 -1.38 12.22 2.06
C ILE A 193 -0.17 12.90 1.41
N LEU A 194 -0.16 13.00 0.09
CA LEU A 194 0.94 13.61 -0.67
C LEU A 194 1.07 15.10 -0.41
N ASP A 195 -0.03 15.82 -0.22
CA ASP A 195 -0.03 17.24 0.15
C ASP A 195 0.63 17.45 1.52
N ILE A 196 0.32 16.58 2.50
CA ILE A 196 0.96 16.58 3.82
C ILE A 196 2.48 16.34 3.66
N VAL A 197 2.87 15.35 2.85
CA VAL A 197 4.29 15.02 2.59
C VAL A 197 5.01 16.18 1.93
N ALA A 198 4.44 16.77 0.88
CA ALA A 198 5.03 17.88 0.15
C ALA A 198 5.13 19.15 0.99
N GLU A 199 4.15 19.40 1.88
CA GLU A 199 4.19 20.52 2.81
C GLU A 199 5.32 20.35 3.84
N LEU A 200 5.44 19.16 4.45
CA LEU A 200 6.43 18.91 5.51
C LEU A 200 7.85 18.67 4.99
N SER A 201 8.01 18.11 3.79
CA SER A 201 9.32 17.88 3.16
C SER A 201 10.04 19.19 2.80
N LYS A 202 9.28 20.26 2.54
CA LYS A 202 9.81 21.61 2.25
C LYS A 202 10.26 22.37 3.50
N GLU A 203 9.87 21.91 4.68
CA GLU A 203 10.24 22.56 5.95
C GLU A 203 11.63 22.13 6.43
N ASN A 204 12.09 22.82 7.49
CA ASN A 204 13.31 22.47 8.22
C ASN A 204 13.16 21.09 8.90
N ASP A 205 14.20 20.65 9.61
CA ASP A 205 14.27 19.32 10.24
C ASP A 205 13.08 18.99 11.16
N SER A 206 12.42 20.00 11.74
CA SER A 206 11.20 19.80 12.55
C SER A 206 10.00 19.29 11.75
N GLY A 207 9.84 19.72 10.49
CA GLY A 207 8.77 19.23 9.63
C GLY A 207 9.05 17.80 9.17
N LYS A 208 10.32 17.53 8.81
CA LYS A 208 10.78 16.20 8.41
C LYS A 208 10.65 15.17 9.53
N SER A 209 10.94 15.55 10.78
CA SER A 209 10.76 14.66 11.92
C SER A 209 9.29 14.33 12.20
N CYS A 210 8.35 15.22 11.87
CA CYS A 210 6.91 14.93 11.96
C CYS A 210 6.45 13.88 10.94
N LEU A 211 7.15 13.75 9.81
CA LEU A 211 6.88 12.69 8.83
C LEU A 211 7.36 11.32 9.33
N GLN A 212 8.41 11.27 10.14
CA GLN A 212 9.08 10.03 10.54
C GLN A 212 8.26 9.22 11.56
N SER A 213 7.30 8.47 11.04
CA SER A 213 6.37 7.63 11.80
C SER A 213 5.99 6.39 11.01
N VAL A 214 5.76 5.28 11.71
CA VAL A 214 5.26 4.05 11.10
C VAL A 214 3.92 4.29 10.41
N PHE A 215 3.02 5.08 11.00
CA PHE A 215 1.72 5.39 10.39
C PHE A 215 1.87 6.18 9.08
N ALA A 216 2.79 7.16 9.06
CA ALA A 216 3.11 7.91 7.86
C ALA A 216 3.72 7.00 6.78
N ALA A 217 4.56 6.03 7.16
CA ALA A 217 5.15 5.09 6.22
C ALA A 217 4.08 4.29 5.45
N TYR A 218 3.13 3.69 6.15
CA TYR A 218 2.07 2.91 5.48
C TYR A 218 1.07 3.79 4.73
N ALA A 219 0.79 4.99 5.23
CA ALA A 219 0.01 5.97 4.49
C ALA A 219 0.69 6.31 3.15
N MET A 220 2.00 6.59 3.17
CA MET A 220 2.79 6.87 1.97
C MET A 220 2.89 5.66 1.05
N LEU A 221 3.07 4.43 1.54
CA LEU A 221 3.07 3.22 0.71
C LEU A 221 1.73 3.03 -0.01
N SER A 222 0.61 3.21 0.70
CA SER A 222 -0.73 3.16 0.10
C SER A 222 -0.95 4.29 -0.92
N ALA A 223 -0.52 5.52 -0.63
CA ALA A 223 -0.59 6.62 -1.58
C ALA A 223 0.28 6.37 -2.82
N ALA A 224 1.50 5.85 -2.66
CA ALA A 224 2.38 5.48 -3.76
C ALA A 224 1.79 4.36 -4.63
N ASN A 225 1.12 3.37 -4.03
CA ASN A 225 0.38 2.35 -4.77
C ASN A 225 -0.72 2.97 -5.65
N ILE A 226 -1.48 3.92 -5.11
CA ILE A 226 -2.54 4.61 -5.87
C ILE A 226 -1.93 5.45 -7.00
N GLN A 227 -0.80 6.12 -6.78
CA GLN A 227 -0.10 6.84 -7.86
C GLN A 227 0.48 5.89 -8.92
N LEU A 228 0.93 4.68 -8.54
CA LEU A 228 1.32 3.66 -9.51
C LEU A 228 0.12 3.21 -10.35
N TRP A 229 -1.03 2.96 -9.71
CA TRP A 229 -2.27 2.69 -10.43
C TRP A 229 -2.64 3.84 -11.37
N THR A 230 -2.60 5.09 -10.89
CA THR A 230 -2.87 6.27 -11.75
C THR A 230 -1.94 6.31 -12.95
N ARG A 231 -0.63 6.06 -12.76
CA ARG A 231 0.36 6.06 -13.85
C ARG A 231 0.11 4.97 -14.88
N TYR A 232 -0.11 3.73 -14.44
CA TYR A 232 -0.11 2.56 -15.32
C TYR A 232 -1.49 2.16 -15.85
N VAL A 233 -2.56 2.59 -15.20
CA VAL A 233 -3.93 2.16 -15.51
C VAL A 233 -4.80 3.33 -15.97
N GLU A 234 -4.84 4.42 -15.20
CA GLU A 234 -5.77 5.54 -15.45
C GLU A 234 -5.20 6.57 -16.45
N SER A 235 -3.90 6.82 -16.43
CA SER A 235 -3.27 7.93 -17.15
C SER A 235 -3.49 7.81 -18.66
N LYS A 236 -4.17 8.82 -19.24
CA LYS A 236 -4.39 8.95 -20.69
C LYS A 236 -3.41 9.93 -21.34
N ASP A 237 -2.73 10.74 -20.53
CA ASP A 237 -1.82 11.81 -20.97
C ASP A 237 -0.47 11.75 -20.25
N ASP A 238 0.56 12.31 -20.88
CA ASP A 238 1.93 12.31 -20.36
C ASP A 238 2.08 13.16 -19.08
N SER A 239 1.26 14.21 -18.92
CA SER A 239 1.40 15.13 -17.78
C SER A 239 0.97 14.49 -16.47
N THR A 240 -0.13 13.72 -16.51
CA THR A 240 -0.62 12.91 -15.38
C THR A 240 0.39 11.80 -15.04
N CYS A 241 0.94 11.14 -16.06
CA CYS A 241 1.95 10.08 -15.93
C CYS A 241 3.23 10.57 -15.22
N GLU A 242 3.76 11.71 -15.65
CA GLU A 242 4.94 12.35 -15.06
C GLU A 242 4.66 12.94 -13.68
N GLY A 243 3.45 13.49 -13.47
CA GLY A 243 2.99 13.96 -12.17
C GLY A 243 2.96 12.85 -11.12
N ALA A 244 2.38 11.69 -11.48
CA ALA A 244 2.34 10.52 -10.62
C ALA A 244 3.74 9.99 -10.31
N LEU A 245 4.65 9.92 -11.29
CA LEU A 245 6.03 9.49 -11.08
C LEU A 245 6.76 10.38 -10.08
N ARG A 246 6.66 11.70 -10.23
CA ARG A 246 7.28 12.67 -9.33
C ARG A 246 6.83 12.47 -7.88
N LYS A 247 5.53 12.24 -7.67
CA LYS A 247 4.95 11.97 -6.34
C LYS A 247 5.52 10.67 -5.73
N ILE A 248 5.71 9.62 -6.54
CA ILE A 248 6.30 8.36 -6.09
C ILE A 248 7.79 8.56 -5.75
N GLU A 249 8.55 9.34 -6.54
CA GLU A 249 9.95 9.63 -6.24
C GLU A 249 10.13 10.49 -4.99
N GLU A 250 9.22 11.43 -4.74
CA GLU A 250 9.21 12.22 -3.50
C GLU A 250 9.09 11.30 -2.26
N ILE A 251 8.18 10.33 -2.30
CA ILE A 251 8.05 9.32 -1.22
C ILE A 251 9.33 8.49 -1.09
N SER A 252 9.92 8.06 -2.20
CA SER A 252 11.18 7.30 -2.18
C SER A 252 12.30 8.09 -1.51
N LEU A 253 12.46 9.38 -1.83
CA LEU A 253 13.44 10.25 -1.20
C LEU A 253 13.21 10.41 0.31
N VAL A 254 11.95 10.50 0.74
CA VAL A 254 11.61 10.54 2.16
C VAL A 254 12.07 9.26 2.87
N PHE A 255 11.74 8.08 2.33
CA PHE A 255 12.17 6.82 2.94
C PHE A 255 13.69 6.62 2.94
N GLU A 256 14.38 7.01 1.87
CA GLU A 256 15.84 6.99 1.81
C GLU A 256 16.46 7.84 2.92
N SER A 257 15.91 9.03 3.16
CA SER A 257 16.40 9.91 4.24
C SER A 257 16.26 9.28 5.63
N TRP A 258 15.26 8.41 5.83
CA TRP A 258 14.99 7.78 7.12
C TRP A 258 15.92 6.62 7.44
N LYS A 259 16.55 5.98 6.43
CA LYS A 259 17.41 4.79 6.63
C LYS A 259 18.54 5.03 7.63
N THR A 260 19.05 6.25 7.70
CA THR A 260 20.14 6.64 8.61
C THR A 260 19.77 6.48 10.09
N GLN A 261 18.49 6.63 10.41
CA GLN A 261 17.98 6.58 11.79
C GLN A 261 17.13 5.33 12.04
N TRP A 262 16.36 4.90 11.03
CA TRP A 262 15.37 3.83 11.12
C TRP A 262 15.71 2.74 10.10
N PRO A 263 16.41 1.66 10.53
CA PRO A 263 16.76 0.55 9.63
C PRO A 263 15.54 -0.07 8.94
N VAL A 264 14.38 -0.06 9.60
CA VAL A 264 13.10 -0.52 9.04
C VAL A 264 12.68 0.23 7.76
N ALA A 265 13.20 1.43 7.52
CA ALA A 265 12.92 2.18 6.29
C ALA A 265 13.43 1.47 5.03
N GLU A 266 14.46 0.62 5.15
CA GLU A 266 14.92 -0.22 4.05
C GLU A 266 13.82 -1.18 3.57
N ALA A 267 13.03 -1.73 4.49
CA ALA A 267 11.92 -2.60 4.18
C ALA A 267 10.82 -1.85 3.40
N TRP A 268 10.53 -0.59 3.74
CA TRP A 268 9.57 0.26 3.02
C TRP A 268 10.07 0.68 1.63
N VAL A 269 11.34 1.04 1.49
CA VAL A 269 11.95 1.27 0.16
C VAL A 269 11.83 0.02 -0.70
N SER A 270 12.24 -1.12 -0.16
CA SER A 270 12.16 -2.41 -0.83
C SER A 270 10.71 -2.72 -1.24
N THR A 271 9.72 -2.45 -0.38
CA THR A 271 8.29 -2.64 -0.68
C THR A 271 7.86 -1.80 -1.87
N LEU A 272 8.24 -0.52 -1.88
CA LEU A 272 7.92 0.38 -2.98
C LEU A 272 8.60 -0.05 -4.29
N THR A 273 9.84 -0.54 -4.23
CA THR A 273 10.53 -1.13 -5.38
C THR A 273 9.80 -2.37 -5.90
N SER A 274 9.34 -3.26 -5.00
CA SER A 274 8.54 -4.44 -5.36
C SER A 274 7.25 -4.04 -6.09
N LEU A 275 6.52 -3.04 -5.57
CA LEU A 275 5.30 -2.53 -6.23
C LEU A 275 5.61 -1.98 -7.63
N ARG A 276 6.63 -1.13 -7.76
CA ARG A 276 7.06 -0.58 -9.07
C ARG A 276 7.36 -1.70 -10.07
N ARG A 277 8.07 -2.75 -9.64
CA ARG A 277 8.39 -3.92 -10.47
C ARG A 277 7.14 -4.68 -10.89
N LEU A 278 6.19 -4.90 -9.97
CA LEU A 278 4.93 -5.59 -10.25
C LEU A 278 4.11 -4.84 -11.32
N TYR A 279 3.90 -3.53 -11.14
CA TYR A 279 3.18 -2.71 -12.13
C TYR A 279 3.89 -2.69 -13.48
N LYS A 280 5.22 -2.53 -13.49
CA LYS A 280 6.00 -2.56 -14.75
C LYS A 280 5.88 -3.90 -15.47
N ALA A 281 6.02 -5.02 -14.76
CA ALA A 281 5.86 -6.35 -15.35
C ALA A 281 4.46 -6.55 -15.93
N THR A 282 3.43 -6.14 -15.20
CA THR A 282 2.03 -6.36 -15.61
C THR A 282 1.62 -5.49 -16.79
N TYR A 283 2.03 -4.22 -16.83
CA TYR A 283 1.51 -3.25 -17.80
C TYR A 283 2.48 -2.87 -18.93
N THR A 284 3.79 -3.10 -18.80
CA THR A 284 4.77 -2.70 -19.83
C THR A 284 4.99 -3.76 -20.92
N LEU A 285 4.77 -5.06 -20.64
CA LEU A 285 4.84 -6.11 -21.67
C LEU A 285 3.73 -6.00 -22.74
N ASN A 286 2.63 -5.31 -22.44
CA ASN A 286 1.52 -5.11 -23.38
C ASN A 286 1.67 -3.85 -24.25
N LEU A 287 2.76 -3.09 -24.10
CA LEU A 287 3.04 -1.91 -24.95
C LEU A 287 3.94 -2.25 -26.14
N SER A 288 4.63 -3.40 -26.15
CA SER A 288 5.45 -3.82 -27.30
C SER A 288 4.63 -4.53 -28.38
N SER A 289 3.47 -5.10 -28.07
CA SER A 289 2.66 -5.84 -29.06
C SER A 289 1.89 -4.96 -30.05
N ASP A 290 1.64 -3.69 -29.72
CA ASP A 290 0.90 -2.76 -30.59
C ASP A 290 1.82 -1.93 -31.51
N ASP A 291 3.12 -1.84 -31.22
CA ASP A 291 4.09 -1.04 -31.99
C ASP A 291 4.81 -1.82 -33.11
N GLU A 292 4.74 -3.16 -33.13
CA GLU A 292 5.43 -3.99 -34.13
C GLU A 292 4.73 -4.06 -35.50
N ARG A 293 3.63 -3.33 -35.72
CA ARG A 293 3.00 -3.22 -37.06
C ARG A 293 3.66 -2.21 -37.99
N ARG A 294 4.85 -1.70 -37.66
CA ARG A 294 5.62 -0.80 -38.54
C ARG A 294 7.09 -1.20 -38.67
N GLY A 295 7.30 -2.24 -39.48
CA GLY A 295 8.23 -2.13 -40.61
C GLY A 295 9.70 -2.51 -40.40
N VAL A 296 10.06 -3.58 -41.13
CA VAL A 296 11.21 -3.69 -42.06
C VAL A 296 12.44 -4.51 -41.62
N ASP A 297 12.61 -5.56 -42.43
CA ASP A 297 13.78 -6.27 -42.98
C ASP A 297 14.59 -7.32 -42.21
N ASN A 298 14.67 -8.46 -42.90
CA ASN A 298 15.42 -9.67 -42.65
C ASN A 298 16.93 -9.50 -42.90
N SER A 299 17.77 -10.16 -42.10
CA SER A 299 18.86 -11.01 -42.64
C SER A 299 19.48 -11.95 -41.59
N GLU A 300 19.46 -13.24 -41.95
CA GLU A 300 20.51 -14.28 -41.82
C GLU A 300 21.05 -14.74 -40.44
N ILE A 301 20.39 -15.80 -39.94
CA ILE A 301 20.83 -17.06 -39.28
C ILE A 301 22.35 -17.30 -39.04
N ASP A 302 22.72 -17.67 -37.81
CA ASP A 302 23.66 -18.79 -37.54
C ASP A 302 23.40 -19.47 -36.18
N SER A 303 23.59 -20.79 -36.12
CA SER A 303 23.01 -21.74 -35.16
C SER A 303 23.97 -22.16 -34.04
N GLY A 304 23.51 -22.25 -32.78
CA GLY A 304 24.26 -22.87 -31.68
C GLY A 304 23.41 -23.19 -30.45
N GLY A 305 23.36 -24.46 -30.03
CA GLY A 305 22.44 -24.98 -29.01
C GLY A 305 22.64 -24.51 -27.55
N PRO A 306 21.74 -24.92 -26.63
CA PRO A 306 21.55 -24.25 -25.33
C PRO A 306 22.61 -24.64 -24.28
N PRO A 307 23.12 -23.70 -23.45
CA PRO A 307 23.98 -24.05 -22.32
C PRO A 307 23.18 -24.21 -21.01
N ALA A 308 23.71 -25.09 -20.17
CA ALA A 308 23.11 -25.64 -18.96
C ALA A 308 22.97 -24.64 -17.80
N ILE A 309 21.95 -24.89 -16.97
CA ILE A 309 21.64 -24.22 -15.70
C ILE A 309 22.80 -24.42 -14.71
N ILE A 310 23.39 -23.32 -14.24
CA ILE A 310 24.37 -23.32 -13.14
C ILE A 310 23.64 -22.85 -11.87
N GLU A 311 23.41 -23.78 -10.95
CA GLU A 311 23.04 -23.50 -9.56
C GLU A 311 24.15 -22.66 -8.90
N ARG A 312 23.80 -21.51 -8.31
CA ARG A 312 24.70 -20.75 -7.43
C ARG A 312 24.36 -21.04 -5.98
N ASP A 313 25.39 -21.46 -5.26
CA ASP A 313 25.38 -21.89 -3.87
C ASP A 313 24.80 -20.86 -2.90
N ALA A 314 23.85 -21.34 -2.09
CA ALA A 314 23.26 -20.61 -0.99
C ALA A 314 24.15 -20.70 0.26
N TYR A 315 24.63 -19.56 0.76
CA TYR A 315 25.15 -19.48 2.13
C TYR A 315 23.98 -19.52 3.12
N GLU A 316 23.98 -20.56 3.96
CA GLU A 316 22.96 -20.86 4.96
C GLU A 316 22.90 -19.79 6.07
N ARG A 317 21.84 -18.98 6.09
CA ARG A 317 21.25 -18.51 7.35
C ARG A 317 20.17 -19.52 7.76
N PRO A 318 20.10 -19.96 9.03
CA PRO A 318 19.04 -20.85 9.49
C PRO A 318 17.77 -20.04 9.76
N CYS A 319 17.19 -19.44 8.72
CA CYS A 319 15.76 -19.11 8.71
C CYS A 319 15.07 -20.36 8.16
N PRO A 320 14.00 -20.88 8.80
CA PRO A 320 13.23 -21.96 8.20
C PRO A 320 12.73 -21.45 6.86
N ARG A 321 13.31 -21.95 5.76
CA ARG A 321 12.86 -21.66 4.40
C ARG A 321 11.38 -21.97 4.38
N LEU A 322 10.54 -20.94 4.34
CA LEU A 322 9.11 -21.11 4.18
C LEU A 322 8.94 -21.95 2.91
N THR A 323 8.32 -23.12 2.96
CA THR A 323 8.01 -23.93 1.79
C THR A 323 6.54 -23.74 1.44
N GLU A 324 6.20 -24.01 0.18
CA GLU A 324 4.81 -24.07 -0.28
C GLU A 324 4.00 -24.98 0.66
N GLY A 325 2.92 -24.47 1.24
CA GLY A 325 2.16 -25.13 2.32
C GLY A 325 2.20 -24.44 3.69
N ASN A 326 3.02 -23.40 3.91
CA ASN A 326 3.11 -22.66 5.17
C ASN A 326 2.11 -21.49 5.33
N GLY A 327 0.95 -21.53 4.67
CA GLY A 327 -0.05 -20.45 4.71
C GLY A 327 0.22 -19.30 3.74
N LEU A 328 1.07 -19.50 2.73
CA LEU A 328 1.20 -18.62 1.57
C LEU A 328 0.00 -18.88 0.62
N PRO A 329 -0.72 -17.83 0.17
CA PRO A 329 -1.83 -17.94 -0.80
C PRO A 329 -1.48 -18.76 -2.05
N ASP A 330 -2.50 -19.30 -2.71
CA ASP A 330 -2.34 -19.92 -4.03
C ASP A 330 -2.19 -18.81 -5.08
N TRP A 331 -1.10 -18.81 -5.86
CA TRP A 331 -0.61 -17.60 -6.54
C TRP A 331 -1.14 -17.35 -7.96
N ASN A 332 -2.21 -18.04 -8.35
CA ASN A 332 -2.98 -17.74 -9.58
C ASN A 332 -3.93 -16.53 -9.42
N GLU A 333 -3.59 -15.59 -8.52
CA GLU A 333 -4.47 -14.54 -8.04
C GLU A 333 -4.39 -13.22 -8.84
N ARG A 334 -5.44 -12.39 -8.69
CA ARG A 334 -5.60 -11.06 -9.30
C ARG A 334 -4.45 -10.14 -8.90
N ILE A 335 -4.11 -9.16 -9.75
CA ILE A 335 -3.11 -8.13 -9.41
C ILE A 335 -3.39 -7.43 -8.08
N SER A 336 -4.66 -7.20 -7.72
CA SER A 336 -5.07 -6.59 -6.45
C SER A 336 -4.61 -7.41 -5.23
N ASP A 337 -4.65 -8.74 -5.32
CA ASP A 337 -4.21 -9.63 -4.24
C ASP A 337 -2.68 -9.60 -4.06
N LYS A 338 -1.95 -9.56 -5.17
CA LYS A 338 -0.48 -9.40 -5.18
C LYS A 338 -0.04 -8.06 -4.60
N ILE A 339 -0.73 -6.98 -4.96
CA ILE A 339 -0.49 -5.64 -4.40
C ILE A 339 -0.74 -5.66 -2.88
N ARG A 340 -1.88 -6.21 -2.46
CA ARG A 340 -2.23 -6.37 -1.04
C ARG A 340 -1.16 -7.14 -0.29
N PHE A 341 -0.70 -8.27 -0.83
CA PHE A 341 0.39 -9.06 -0.25
C PHE A 341 1.64 -8.21 -0.03
N ILE A 342 2.13 -7.53 -1.07
CA ILE A 342 3.36 -6.74 -1.00
C ILE A 342 3.24 -5.63 0.06
N LEU A 343 2.08 -4.97 0.14
CA LEU A 343 1.82 -3.92 1.13
C LEU A 343 1.76 -4.45 2.58
N LEU A 344 1.08 -5.58 2.82
CA LEU A 344 0.89 -6.15 4.15
C LEU A 344 2.07 -6.98 4.66
N ALA A 345 2.94 -7.45 3.76
CA ALA A 345 4.16 -8.21 4.07
C ALA A 345 5.42 -7.33 4.05
N SER A 346 5.27 -6.01 4.18
CA SER A 346 6.40 -5.08 4.06
C SER A 346 7.51 -5.33 5.09
N LEU A 347 7.16 -5.83 6.29
CA LEU A 347 8.10 -6.20 7.35
C LEU A 347 8.32 -7.71 7.52
N GLU A 348 7.73 -8.53 6.66
CA GLU A 348 7.99 -9.98 6.62
C GLU A 348 9.27 -10.26 5.79
N ASP A 349 9.71 -11.52 5.79
CA ASP A 349 10.94 -11.95 5.11
C ASP A 349 10.95 -11.53 3.62
N THR A 350 12.05 -10.91 3.17
CA THR A 350 12.23 -10.43 1.79
C THR A 350 12.05 -11.56 0.79
N ASP A 351 12.45 -12.78 1.16
CA ASP A 351 12.34 -13.97 0.33
C ASP A 351 10.87 -14.31 0.01
N ALA A 352 9.95 -14.08 0.95
CA ALA A 352 8.52 -14.32 0.72
C ALA A 352 7.95 -13.35 -0.32
N ARG A 353 8.35 -12.07 -0.25
CA ARG A 353 7.95 -11.04 -1.23
C ARG A 353 8.56 -11.27 -2.61
N GLU A 354 9.81 -11.69 -2.68
CA GLU A 354 10.46 -12.01 -3.96
C GLU A 354 9.78 -13.18 -4.66
N ARG A 355 9.30 -14.19 -3.94
CA ARG A 355 8.53 -15.29 -4.54
C ARG A 355 7.20 -14.84 -5.14
N VAL A 356 6.51 -13.90 -4.51
CA VAL A 356 5.27 -13.32 -5.08
C VAL A 356 5.57 -12.51 -6.34
N LEU A 357 6.69 -11.80 -6.37
CA LEU A 357 7.14 -11.13 -7.60
C LEU A 357 7.52 -12.13 -8.70
N ASN A 358 8.29 -13.17 -8.35
CA ASN A 358 8.79 -14.15 -9.31
C ASN A 358 7.67 -15.01 -9.90
N SER A 359 6.70 -15.44 -9.08
CA SER A 359 5.49 -16.12 -9.57
C SER A 359 4.69 -15.24 -10.52
N SER A 360 4.56 -13.95 -10.24
CA SER A 360 3.87 -13.01 -11.14
C SER A 360 4.56 -12.88 -12.49
N ILE A 361 5.90 -12.83 -12.50
CA ILE A 361 6.70 -12.78 -13.72
C ILE A 361 6.63 -14.12 -14.48
N SER A 362 6.63 -15.26 -13.79
CA SER A 362 6.59 -16.59 -14.43
C SER A 362 5.22 -16.94 -14.97
N THR A 363 4.13 -16.68 -14.24
CA THR A 363 2.75 -16.95 -14.68
C THR A 363 2.40 -16.08 -15.89
N GLN A 364 2.83 -14.81 -15.92
CA GLN A 364 2.62 -13.94 -17.07
C GLN A 364 3.44 -14.39 -18.29
N LYS A 365 4.67 -14.88 -18.10
CA LYS A 365 5.41 -15.55 -19.17
C LYS A 365 4.63 -16.76 -19.67
N GLN A 366 4.16 -17.63 -18.79
CA GLN A 366 3.43 -18.86 -19.15
C GLN A 366 2.16 -18.61 -19.99
N TYR A 367 1.40 -17.55 -19.70
CA TYR A 367 0.29 -17.10 -20.54
C TYR A 367 0.73 -16.51 -21.90
N SER A 368 1.94 -15.94 -21.99
CA SER A 368 2.55 -15.53 -23.26
C SER A 368 2.89 -16.76 -24.13
N TRP A 369 3.45 -17.82 -23.54
CA TRP A 369 3.77 -19.07 -24.25
C TRP A 369 2.52 -19.83 -24.73
N GLU A 370 1.38 -19.73 -24.02
CA GLU A 370 0.12 -20.33 -24.46
C GLU A 370 -0.52 -19.59 -25.65
N TYR A 371 -0.11 -18.35 -25.91
CA TYR A 371 -0.52 -17.57 -27.09
C TYR A 371 0.49 -17.63 -28.25
N GLU A 372 1.71 -18.11 -28.00
CA GLU A 372 2.72 -18.44 -29.01
C GLU A 372 2.51 -19.86 -29.56
N GLY A 373 1.31 -20.11 -30.10
CA GLY A 373 1.11 -21.20 -31.06
C GLY A 373 1.73 -20.92 -32.43
N PHE A 374 2.23 -19.71 -32.65
CA PHE A 374 2.98 -19.28 -33.83
C PHE A 374 3.81 -18.05 -33.44
N ILE A 375 5.12 -18.22 -33.32
CA ILE A 375 6.19 -17.30 -33.75
C ILE A 375 7.48 -17.86 -33.14
N GLU A 376 8.28 -18.49 -34.01
CA GLU A 376 9.70 -18.73 -33.77
C GLU A 376 10.44 -17.38 -33.80
N ASP A 377 11.56 -17.30 -33.07
CA ASP A 377 12.57 -16.23 -33.02
C ASP A 377 12.39 -15.14 -31.95
N LEU A 378 12.87 -15.43 -30.73
CA LEU A 378 13.47 -14.39 -29.87
C LEU A 378 14.54 -14.96 -28.90
N GLU A 379 15.71 -15.32 -29.43
CA GLU A 379 16.96 -15.38 -28.66
C GLU A 379 17.86 -14.20 -29.04
N ASN A 380 18.34 -13.45 -28.03
CA ASN A 380 19.48 -12.51 -27.93
C ASN A 380 19.08 -11.36 -26.97
N GLY A 381 19.78 -10.95 -25.92
CA GLY A 381 21.09 -11.24 -25.34
C GLY A 381 21.41 -10.03 -24.44
N PHE A 382 21.59 -10.23 -23.13
CA PHE A 382 22.06 -9.17 -22.22
C PHE A 382 23.59 -9.02 -22.34
N PRO A 383 24.15 -7.80 -22.24
CA PRO A 383 25.59 -7.61 -22.29
C PRO A 383 26.28 -8.10 -21.00
N ASP A 384 27.34 -8.87 -21.20
CA ASP A 384 28.25 -9.42 -20.20
C ASP A 384 29.12 -8.30 -19.59
N LEU A 385 29.10 -8.18 -18.26
CA LEU A 385 30.03 -7.35 -17.50
C LEU A 385 30.87 -8.29 -16.62
N THR A 386 32.02 -8.67 -17.18
CA THR A 386 33.07 -9.43 -16.51
C THR A 386 33.60 -8.68 -15.29
N ALA A 387 33.62 -9.37 -14.15
CA ALA A 387 34.35 -8.99 -12.97
C ALA A 387 35.86 -9.08 -13.24
N ASP A 388 36.59 -8.02 -12.92
CA ASP A 388 38.04 -8.05 -12.75
C ASP A 388 38.32 -7.85 -11.25
N ASP A 389 38.66 -8.96 -10.60
CA ASP A 389 39.01 -9.03 -9.18
C ASP A 389 40.40 -8.42 -8.96
N SER A 390 40.47 -7.34 -8.18
CA SER A 390 41.66 -7.04 -7.39
C SER A 390 41.22 -6.47 -6.04
N TRP A 391 42.00 -6.79 -5.00
CA TRP A 391 41.85 -6.42 -3.59
C TRP A 391 41.23 -7.46 -2.64
N SER A 392 41.77 -8.68 -2.69
CA SER A 392 41.98 -9.50 -1.49
C SER A 392 43.38 -9.23 -0.92
N GLY A 393 43.47 -8.56 0.23
CA GLY A 393 44.72 -8.45 0.96
C GLY A 393 44.69 -7.41 2.07
N LEU A 394 44.32 -7.83 3.28
CA LEU A 394 44.92 -7.48 4.58
C LEU A 394 43.92 -7.68 5.73
N ILE A 395 43.81 -8.93 6.20
CA ILE A 395 43.69 -9.21 7.63
C ILE A 395 44.88 -10.12 7.97
N GLY A 396 45.74 -9.61 8.84
CA GLY A 396 46.83 -10.35 9.46
C GLY A 396 47.10 -9.71 10.82
N ASP A 397 46.77 -10.47 11.86
CA ASP A 397 46.97 -10.17 13.28
C ASP A 397 48.41 -9.74 13.60
N PHE A 398 48.57 -8.82 14.56
CA PHE A 398 49.60 -8.92 15.61
C PHE A 398 49.27 -7.96 16.77
N ALA A 399 49.21 -8.55 17.97
CA ALA A 399 49.55 -8.03 19.31
C ALA A 399 48.96 -6.70 19.81
#